data_AF-A0A100WF76-F1
#
_entry.id   AF-A0A100WF76-F1
#
_cell.length_a   1.000
_cell.length_b   1.000
_cell.length_c   1.000
_cell.angle_alpha   90.00
_cell.angle_beta   90.00
_cell.angle_gamma   90.00
#
_symmetry.space_group_name_H-M   'P 1'
#
loop_
_entity.id
_entity.type
_entity.pdbx_description
1 polymer ?
#
loop_
_entity_poly.entity_id
_entity_poly.type
_entity_poly.pdbx_seq_one_letter_code
_entity_poly.pdbx_strand_id
1 'polypeptide(L)'
;MVLVSVDHGVELLVVARSAYRRSDWRTTYETFGRVESVQRLATDDLAAYAAAAWRLGHGREAVRINERVHTLLVRTDPMQAAVKAAELGLAWLARGHVAVAQSWADRAALLLRGTAESAAHGYVAYLGVALAPDGPAAAELGGIATRVGDPTLIALARAAQGIAALARQRFAEGYAALDDALLPMLDERVPMEWAADVYRRALMSAADNADVDRLRAWSESALRWAEATDAVTYRAIVDVLRSHAGLGPARGRLGELRRVVAEVDAAVAGLLDDLLARR
;
A
#
# COMPACT_ATOMS: atom_id res chain seq x y z
N MET A 1 16.23 -26.25 -20.69
CA MET A 1 15.32 -26.32 -19.53
C MET A 1 16.10 -27.04 -18.43
N VAL A 2 16.74 -26.30 -17.54
CA VAL A 2 17.59 -26.89 -16.48
C VAL A 2 16.66 -27.32 -15.34
N LEU A 3 16.61 -28.63 -15.08
CA LEU A 3 15.91 -29.19 -13.91
C LEU A 3 16.65 -28.73 -12.66
N VAL A 4 16.04 -27.82 -11.91
CA VAL A 4 16.52 -27.39 -10.59
C VAL A 4 16.36 -28.58 -9.63
N SER A 5 17.47 -29.19 -9.21
CA SER A 5 17.47 -30.20 -8.13
C SER A 5 17.02 -29.56 -6.80
N VAL A 6 16.52 -30.36 -5.86
CA VAL A 6 16.08 -29.90 -4.52
C VAL A 6 17.21 -29.12 -3.81
N ASP A 7 18.46 -29.56 -3.93
CA ASP A 7 19.62 -28.86 -3.36
C ASP A 7 19.83 -27.46 -3.98
N HIS A 8 19.61 -27.33 -5.30
CA HIS A 8 19.68 -26.05 -5.98
C HIS A 8 18.51 -25.13 -5.58
N GLY A 9 17.35 -25.68 -5.24
CA GLY A 9 16.22 -24.93 -4.69
C GLY A 9 16.54 -24.30 -3.32
N VAL A 10 17.29 -24.99 -2.46
CA VAL A 10 17.72 -24.47 -1.14
C VAL A 10 18.73 -23.33 -1.31
N GLU A 11 19.69 -23.46 -2.21
CA GLU A 11 20.65 -22.38 -2.53
C GLU A 11 19.94 -21.13 -3.04
N LEU A 12 18.96 -21.30 -3.96
CA LEU A 12 18.18 -20.19 -4.48
C LEU A 12 17.34 -19.49 -3.39
N LEU A 13 16.82 -20.21 -2.40
CA LEU A 13 16.14 -19.60 -1.25
C LEU A 13 17.09 -18.70 -0.44
N VAL A 14 18.33 -19.15 -0.21
CA VAL A 14 19.34 -18.34 0.50
C VAL A 14 19.66 -17.07 -0.28
N VAL A 15 19.80 -17.17 -1.61
CA VAL A 15 20.02 -16.01 -2.49
C VAL A 15 18.84 -15.05 -2.44
N ALA A 16 17.61 -15.55 -2.63
CA ALA A 16 16.40 -14.73 -2.65
C ALA A 16 16.19 -13.97 -1.33
N ARG A 17 16.32 -14.67 -0.19
CA ARG A 17 16.20 -14.06 1.15
C ARG A 17 17.28 -13.01 1.40
N SER A 18 18.50 -13.27 0.94
CA SER A 18 19.61 -12.32 1.09
C SER A 18 19.46 -11.09 0.20
N ALA A 19 18.92 -11.26 -1.02
CA ALA A 19 18.55 -10.15 -1.89
C ALA A 19 17.44 -9.31 -1.25
N TYR A 20 16.41 -9.95 -0.69
CA TYR A 20 15.29 -9.26 -0.03
C TYR A 20 15.77 -8.39 1.14
N ARG A 21 16.65 -8.89 2.00
CA ARG A 21 17.23 -8.12 3.12
C ARG A 21 18.05 -6.92 2.69
N ARG A 22 18.59 -6.92 1.46
CA ARG A 22 19.36 -5.79 0.90
C ARG A 22 18.52 -4.91 -0.03
N SER A 23 17.20 -5.11 -0.06
CA SER A 23 16.31 -4.39 -0.97
C SER A 23 16.64 -4.57 -2.46
N ASP A 24 17.31 -5.67 -2.84
CA ASP A 24 17.52 -6.03 -4.24
C ASP A 24 16.25 -6.71 -4.77
N TRP A 25 15.26 -5.88 -5.12
CA TRP A 25 13.91 -6.33 -5.47
C TRP A 25 13.89 -7.17 -6.74
N ARG A 26 14.72 -6.84 -7.74
CA ARG A 26 14.82 -7.60 -8.99
C ARG A 26 15.35 -9.01 -8.73
N THR A 27 16.47 -9.14 -8.05
CA THR A 27 17.02 -10.46 -7.71
C THR A 27 16.07 -11.24 -6.82
N THR A 28 15.41 -10.57 -5.87
CA THR A 28 14.39 -11.19 -5.01
C THR A 28 13.25 -11.79 -5.83
N TYR A 29 12.65 -10.99 -6.71
CA TYR A 29 11.51 -11.39 -7.54
C TYR A 29 11.89 -12.55 -8.48
N GLU A 30 12.97 -12.41 -9.24
CA GLU A 30 13.40 -13.43 -10.19
C GLU A 30 13.78 -14.73 -9.50
N THR A 31 14.45 -14.66 -8.35
CA THR A 31 14.92 -15.86 -7.64
C THR A 31 13.78 -16.58 -6.94
N PHE A 32 12.88 -15.89 -6.25
CA PHE A 32 11.68 -16.52 -5.68
C PHE A 32 10.76 -17.08 -6.77
N GLY A 33 10.62 -16.40 -7.91
CA GLY A 33 9.86 -16.91 -9.05
C GLY A 33 10.42 -18.23 -9.60
N ARG A 34 11.76 -18.36 -9.67
CA ARG A 34 12.42 -19.63 -10.04
C ARG A 34 12.16 -20.74 -9.01
N VAL A 35 12.28 -20.43 -7.72
CA VAL A 35 12.00 -21.41 -6.65
C VAL A 35 10.54 -21.88 -6.69
N GLU A 36 9.60 -20.94 -6.80
CA GLU A 36 8.16 -21.22 -6.84
C GLU A 36 7.76 -22.09 -8.06
N SER A 37 8.54 -22.04 -9.14
CA SER A 37 8.30 -22.88 -10.32
C SER A 37 8.59 -24.37 -10.11
N VAL A 38 9.32 -24.73 -9.04
CA VAL A 38 9.76 -26.12 -8.78
C VAL A 38 9.39 -26.62 -7.38
N GLN A 39 9.10 -25.74 -6.43
CA GLN A 39 8.61 -26.09 -5.10
C GLN A 39 7.71 -25.00 -4.52
N ARG A 40 6.92 -25.32 -3.48
CA ARG A 40 6.10 -24.32 -2.79
C ARG A 40 6.96 -23.49 -1.85
N LEU A 41 6.84 -22.17 -1.93
CA LEU A 41 7.43 -21.26 -0.95
C LEU A 41 6.73 -21.34 0.42
N ALA A 42 7.50 -21.14 1.49
CA ALA A 42 6.97 -20.90 2.83
C ALA A 42 6.23 -19.55 2.88
N THR A 43 5.35 -19.36 3.86
CA THR A 43 4.50 -18.14 3.96
C THR A 43 5.32 -16.85 3.91
N ASP A 44 6.43 -16.78 4.65
CA ASP A 44 7.27 -15.57 4.71
C ASP A 44 8.02 -15.31 3.39
N ASP A 45 8.50 -16.37 2.74
CA ASP A 45 9.15 -16.26 1.42
C ASP A 45 8.15 -15.83 0.34
N LEU A 46 6.92 -16.36 0.41
CA LEU A 46 5.84 -15.99 -0.49
C LEU A 46 5.41 -14.53 -0.28
N ALA A 47 5.39 -14.06 0.96
CA ALA A 47 5.14 -12.65 1.29
C ALA A 47 6.27 -11.74 0.76
N ALA A 48 7.53 -12.13 0.92
CA ALA A 48 8.68 -11.41 0.37
C ALA A 48 8.64 -11.37 -1.17
N TYR A 49 8.24 -12.47 -1.82
CA TYR A 49 8.04 -12.51 -3.27
C TYR A 49 6.95 -11.53 -3.72
N ALA A 50 5.82 -11.50 -3.01
CA ALA A 50 4.73 -10.56 -3.30
C ALA A 50 5.17 -9.09 -3.13
N ALA A 51 5.94 -8.80 -2.07
CA ALA A 51 6.47 -7.47 -1.79
C ALA A 51 7.44 -6.99 -2.87
N ALA A 52 8.28 -7.88 -3.40
CA ALA A 52 9.17 -7.58 -4.53
C ALA A 52 8.38 -7.36 -5.83
N ALA A 53 7.40 -8.22 -6.12
CA ALA A 53 6.51 -8.05 -7.27
C ALA A 53 5.81 -6.68 -7.26
N TRP A 54 5.32 -6.24 -6.10
CA TRP A 54 4.67 -4.94 -5.95
C TRP A 54 5.61 -3.77 -6.26
N ARG A 55 6.83 -3.80 -5.72
CA ARG A 55 7.84 -2.73 -5.90
C ARG A 55 8.29 -2.60 -7.35
N LEU A 56 8.34 -3.71 -8.08
CA LEU A 56 8.67 -3.74 -9.51
C LEU A 56 7.50 -3.38 -10.43
N GLY A 57 6.33 -3.03 -9.88
CA GLY A 57 5.15 -2.65 -10.66
C GLY A 57 4.31 -3.81 -11.17
N HIS A 58 4.55 -5.05 -10.70
CA HIS A 58 3.73 -6.22 -11.00
C HIS A 58 2.50 -6.30 -10.08
N GLY A 59 1.69 -5.24 -10.07
CA GLY A 59 0.63 -5.02 -9.08
C GLY A 59 -0.41 -6.14 -9.03
N ARG A 60 -0.88 -6.61 -10.19
CA ARG A 60 -1.88 -7.71 -10.25
C ARG A 60 -1.33 -9.03 -9.73
N GLU A 61 -0.06 -9.30 -10.01
CA GLU A 61 0.61 -10.50 -9.51
C GLU A 61 0.85 -10.43 -8.00
N ALA A 62 1.31 -9.29 -7.49
CA ALA A 62 1.51 -9.07 -6.07
C ALA A 62 0.23 -9.31 -5.26
N VAL A 63 -0.93 -8.85 -5.75
CA VAL A 63 -2.24 -9.13 -5.12
C VAL A 63 -2.52 -10.63 -5.11
N ARG A 64 -2.40 -11.31 -6.26
CA ARG A 64 -2.63 -12.76 -6.38
C ARG A 64 -1.75 -13.58 -5.43
N ILE A 65 -0.49 -13.20 -5.28
CA ILE A 65 0.44 -13.87 -4.35
C ILE A 65 0.01 -13.59 -2.90
N ASN A 66 -0.33 -12.35 -2.56
CA ASN A 66 -0.79 -11.99 -1.21
C ASN A 66 -2.10 -12.68 -0.80
N GLU A 67 -3.01 -12.98 -1.74
CA GLU A 67 -4.21 -13.78 -1.46
C GLU A 67 -3.85 -15.21 -1.02
N ARG A 68 -2.79 -15.78 -1.60
CA ARG A 68 -2.25 -17.08 -1.18
C ARG A 68 -1.58 -16.98 0.20
N VAL A 69 -0.82 -15.90 0.45
CA VAL A 69 -0.24 -15.62 1.77
C VAL A 69 -1.34 -15.55 2.84
N HIS A 70 -2.41 -14.79 2.59
CA HIS A 70 -3.57 -14.73 3.48
C HIS A 70 -4.15 -16.13 3.75
N THR A 71 -4.36 -16.92 2.70
CA THR A 71 -4.91 -18.30 2.83
C THR A 71 -4.05 -19.19 3.74
N LEU A 72 -2.71 -19.04 3.68
CA LEU A 72 -1.79 -19.77 4.56
C LEU A 72 -1.87 -19.24 6.00
N LEU A 73 -1.86 -17.91 6.16
CA LEU A 73 -1.92 -17.25 7.46
C LEU A 73 -3.20 -17.58 8.23
N VAL A 74 -4.35 -17.74 7.58
CA VAL A 74 -5.62 -18.10 8.25
C VAL A 74 -5.46 -19.35 9.13
N ARG A 75 -4.55 -20.27 8.77
CA ARG A 75 -4.32 -21.52 9.51
C ARG A 75 -3.25 -21.42 10.59
N THR A 76 -2.32 -20.47 10.47
CA THR A 76 -1.11 -20.41 11.31
C THR A 76 -1.09 -19.18 12.22
N ASP A 77 -1.61 -18.05 11.73
CA ASP A 77 -1.68 -16.78 12.44
C ASP A 77 -2.90 -15.97 11.95
N PRO A 78 -4.09 -16.18 12.57
CA PRO A 78 -5.31 -15.48 12.21
C PRO A 78 -5.21 -13.95 12.37
N MET A 79 -4.37 -13.46 13.28
CA MET A 79 -4.20 -12.02 13.52
C MET A 79 -3.46 -11.38 12.36
N GLN A 80 -2.34 -11.99 11.93
CA GLN A 80 -1.62 -11.55 10.75
C GLN A 80 -2.44 -11.77 9.46
N ALA A 81 -3.29 -12.79 9.42
CA ALA A 81 -4.24 -12.98 8.32
C ALA A 81 -5.24 -11.82 8.21
N ALA A 82 -5.72 -11.29 9.34
CA ALA A 82 -6.60 -10.11 9.36
C ALA A 82 -5.89 -8.85 8.87
N VAL A 83 -4.64 -8.62 9.27
CA VAL A 83 -3.82 -7.51 8.73
C VAL A 83 -3.62 -7.67 7.22
N LYS A 84 -3.27 -8.87 6.76
CA LYS A 84 -3.11 -9.15 5.32
C LYS A 84 -4.42 -8.96 4.54
N ALA A 85 -5.56 -9.30 5.13
CA ALA A 85 -6.87 -9.03 4.54
C ALA A 85 -7.12 -7.51 4.43
N ALA A 86 -6.74 -6.73 5.44
CA ALA A 86 -6.87 -5.28 5.41
C ALA A 86 -6.01 -4.65 4.29
N GLU A 87 -4.76 -5.09 4.14
CA GLU A 87 -3.87 -4.67 3.04
C GLU A 87 -4.45 -5.01 1.66
N LEU A 88 -4.98 -6.23 1.48
CA LEU A 88 -5.65 -6.65 0.26
C LEU A 88 -6.90 -5.79 -0.01
N GLY A 89 -7.66 -5.44 1.03
CA GLY A 89 -8.79 -4.53 0.92
C GLY A 89 -8.38 -3.15 0.40
N LEU A 90 -7.32 -2.55 0.94
CA LEU A 90 -6.77 -1.28 0.45
C LEU A 90 -6.31 -1.38 -1.00
N ALA A 91 -5.61 -2.46 -1.34
CA ALA A 91 -5.11 -2.70 -2.69
C ALA A 91 -6.26 -2.82 -3.72
N TRP A 92 -7.33 -3.55 -3.39
CA TRP A 92 -8.52 -3.64 -4.25
C TRP A 92 -9.30 -2.33 -4.33
N LEU A 93 -9.36 -1.57 -3.23
CA LEU A 93 -10.02 -0.28 -3.18
C LEU A 93 -9.31 0.77 -4.04
N ALA A 94 -7.98 0.84 -4.01
CA ALA A 94 -7.20 1.74 -4.86
C ALA A 94 -7.46 1.48 -6.36
N ARG A 95 -7.73 0.22 -6.73
CA ARG A 95 -8.10 -0.19 -8.10
C ARG A 95 -9.59 0.03 -8.43
N GLY A 96 -10.35 0.67 -7.55
CA GLY A 96 -11.77 0.97 -7.76
C GLY A 96 -12.73 -0.19 -7.48
N HIS A 97 -12.25 -1.33 -6.97
CA HIS A 97 -13.10 -2.50 -6.69
C HIS A 97 -13.69 -2.48 -5.27
N VAL A 98 -14.58 -1.52 -5.01
CA VAL A 98 -15.14 -1.24 -3.67
C VAL A 98 -15.82 -2.47 -3.04
N ALA A 99 -16.63 -3.22 -3.79
CA ALA A 99 -17.31 -4.41 -3.27
C ALA A 99 -16.34 -5.54 -2.85
N VAL A 100 -15.22 -5.67 -3.59
CA VAL A 100 -14.16 -6.64 -3.25
C VAL A 100 -13.42 -6.19 -2.00
N ALA A 101 -13.12 -4.90 -1.89
CA ALA A 101 -12.51 -4.32 -0.70
C ALA A 101 -13.38 -4.50 0.56
N GLN A 102 -14.69 -4.28 0.44
CA GLN A 102 -15.64 -4.56 1.53
C GLN A 102 -15.63 -6.04 1.93
N SER A 103 -15.60 -6.95 0.95
CA SER A 103 -15.53 -8.38 1.22
C SER A 103 -14.22 -8.79 1.94
N TRP A 104 -13.13 -8.03 1.76
CA TRP A 104 -11.89 -8.21 2.52
C TRP A 104 -12.01 -7.67 3.95
N ALA A 105 -12.65 -6.52 4.14
CA ALA A 105 -12.95 -5.98 5.45
C ALA A 105 -13.79 -6.96 6.29
N ASP A 106 -14.83 -7.54 5.69
CA ASP A 106 -15.71 -8.51 6.37
C ASP A 106 -14.93 -9.77 6.80
N ARG A 107 -14.01 -10.26 5.96
CA ARG A 107 -13.12 -11.39 6.29
C ARG A 107 -12.18 -11.04 7.44
N ALA A 108 -11.58 -9.85 7.41
CA ALA A 108 -10.68 -9.41 8.47
C ALA A 108 -11.43 -9.27 9.82
N ALA A 109 -12.62 -8.68 9.80
CA ALA A 109 -13.47 -8.56 10.98
C ALA A 109 -13.92 -9.93 11.53
N LEU A 110 -14.18 -10.92 10.66
CA LEU A 110 -14.50 -12.28 11.07
C LEU A 110 -13.33 -12.95 11.79
N LEU A 111 -12.11 -12.79 11.29
CA LEU A 111 -10.90 -13.37 11.89
C LEU A 111 -10.61 -12.81 13.29
N LEU A 112 -10.95 -11.54 13.54
CA LEU A 112 -10.72 -10.88 14.82
C LEU A 112 -11.86 -11.05 15.82
N ARG A 113 -13.01 -11.61 15.41
CA ARG A 113 -14.20 -11.73 16.26
C ARG A 113 -13.90 -12.56 17.52
N GLY A 114 -14.08 -11.96 18.69
CA GLY A 114 -13.87 -12.61 19.98
C GLY A 114 -12.40 -12.74 20.39
N THR A 115 -11.48 -12.17 19.63
CA THR A 115 -10.06 -12.09 20.01
C THR A 115 -9.82 -10.88 20.93
N ALA A 116 -8.73 -10.92 21.69
CA ALA A 116 -8.31 -9.75 22.47
C ALA A 116 -7.84 -8.63 21.53
N GLU A 117 -8.12 -7.38 21.91
CA GLU A 117 -7.69 -6.21 21.14
C GLU A 117 -6.17 -6.21 20.94
N SER A 118 -5.73 -5.85 19.73
CA SER A 118 -4.34 -5.87 19.32
C SER A 118 -4.12 -4.91 18.15
N ALA A 119 -2.87 -4.77 17.70
CA ALA A 119 -2.57 -3.93 16.54
C ALA A 119 -3.35 -4.31 15.26
N ALA A 120 -3.69 -5.59 15.09
CA ALA A 120 -4.48 -6.06 13.95
C ALA A 120 -5.85 -5.37 13.86
N HIS A 121 -6.48 -5.08 15.00
CA HIS A 121 -7.75 -4.35 15.03
C HIS A 121 -7.59 -2.92 14.49
N GLY A 122 -6.46 -2.27 14.78
CA GLY A 122 -6.16 -0.94 14.27
C GLY A 122 -5.99 -0.93 12.74
N TYR A 123 -5.23 -1.89 12.20
CA TYR A 123 -5.08 -2.03 10.74
C TYR A 123 -6.42 -2.30 10.03
N VAL A 124 -7.30 -3.12 10.63
CA VAL A 124 -8.65 -3.35 10.10
C VAL A 124 -9.53 -2.11 10.21
N ALA A 125 -9.48 -1.38 11.32
CA ALA A 125 -10.20 -0.12 11.48
C ALA A 125 -9.75 0.93 10.45
N TYR A 126 -8.45 0.99 10.10
CA TYR A 126 -7.95 1.85 9.04
C TYR A 126 -8.57 1.51 7.66
N LEU A 127 -8.70 0.22 7.32
CA LEU A 127 -9.46 -0.17 6.11
C LEU A 127 -10.92 0.31 6.18
N GLY A 128 -11.54 0.28 7.36
CA GLY A 128 -12.86 0.85 7.59
C GLY A 128 -12.93 2.36 7.28
N VAL A 129 -11.92 3.14 7.70
CA VAL A 129 -11.80 4.57 7.35
C VAL A 129 -11.64 4.76 5.85
N ALA A 130 -10.83 3.91 5.22
CA ALA A 130 -10.60 3.95 3.78
C ALA A 130 -11.88 3.70 2.96
N LEU A 131 -12.77 2.82 3.43
CA LEU A 131 -14.05 2.48 2.81
C LEU A 131 -15.16 3.49 3.09
N ALA A 132 -15.21 4.01 4.33
CA ALA A 132 -16.25 4.92 4.81
C ALA A 132 -15.61 6.02 5.69
N PRO A 133 -15.01 7.07 5.06
CA PRO A 133 -14.20 8.06 5.79
C PRO A 133 -15.03 8.94 6.73
N ASP A 134 -16.32 9.12 6.46
CA ASP A 134 -17.29 9.78 7.33
C ASP A 134 -17.95 8.84 8.37
N GLY A 135 -17.50 7.58 8.42
CA GLY A 135 -17.94 6.58 9.38
C GLY A 135 -17.30 6.70 10.78
N PRO A 136 -17.58 5.72 11.67
CA PRO A 136 -17.06 5.70 13.05
C PRO A 136 -15.62 5.16 13.15
N ALA A 137 -15.10 4.51 12.10
CA ALA A 137 -13.85 3.76 12.14
C ALA A 137 -12.62 4.61 12.51
N ALA A 138 -12.63 5.92 12.22
CA ALA A 138 -11.54 6.81 12.60
C ALA A 138 -11.44 7.00 14.12
N ALA A 139 -12.58 7.07 14.81
CA ALA A 139 -12.61 7.17 16.27
C ALA A 139 -12.22 5.83 16.92
N GLU A 140 -12.67 4.71 16.35
CA GLU A 140 -12.27 3.37 16.77
C GLU A 140 -10.76 3.17 16.68
N LEU A 141 -10.17 3.49 15.53
CA LEU A 141 -8.72 3.44 15.31
C LEU A 141 -7.96 4.32 16.31
N GLY A 142 -8.43 5.54 16.58
CA GLY A 142 -7.82 6.41 17.61
C GLY A 142 -7.84 5.80 19.01
N GLY A 143 -8.94 5.15 19.39
CA GLY A 143 -9.05 4.42 20.65
C GLY A 143 -8.07 3.23 20.72
N ILE A 144 -8.02 2.42 19.66
CA ILE A 144 -7.11 1.26 19.58
C ILE A 144 -5.66 1.72 19.64
N ALA A 145 -5.27 2.70 18.83
CA ALA A 145 -3.90 3.22 18.78
C ALA A 145 -3.42 3.72 20.15
N THR A 146 -4.31 4.38 20.91
CA THR A 146 -4.00 4.86 22.26
C THR A 146 -3.75 3.71 23.24
N ARG A 147 -4.56 2.65 23.17
CA ARG A 147 -4.47 1.50 24.09
C ARG A 147 -3.30 0.57 23.75
N VAL A 148 -3.07 0.35 22.46
CA VAL A 148 -1.99 -0.53 21.97
C VAL A 148 -0.62 0.16 22.06
N GLY A 149 -0.57 1.48 21.85
CA GLY A 149 0.67 2.26 21.91
C GLY A 149 1.66 1.99 20.76
N ASP A 150 1.19 1.37 19.68
CA ASP A 150 2.00 1.12 18.49
C ASP A 150 2.23 2.42 17.69
N PRO A 151 3.48 2.82 17.41
CA PRO A 151 3.77 4.07 16.70
C PRO A 151 3.15 4.16 15.31
N THR A 152 3.08 3.04 14.58
CA THR A 152 2.47 2.99 13.24
C THR A 152 0.98 3.23 13.34
N LEU A 153 0.29 2.60 14.30
CA LEU A 153 -1.13 2.84 14.54
C LEU A 153 -1.43 4.26 15.01
N ILE A 154 -0.56 4.88 15.81
CA ILE A 154 -0.71 6.28 16.22
C ILE A 154 -0.66 7.19 15.00
N ALA A 155 0.30 6.97 14.10
CA ALA A 155 0.41 7.73 12.85
C ALA A 155 -0.81 7.47 11.93
N LEU A 156 -1.27 6.22 11.83
CA LEU A 156 -2.46 5.87 11.03
C LEU A 156 -3.74 6.46 11.61
N ALA A 157 -3.88 6.51 12.94
CA ALA A 157 -4.99 7.17 13.61
C ALA A 157 -5.00 8.66 13.32
N ARG A 158 -3.84 9.32 13.33
CA ARG A 158 -3.73 10.74 12.98
C ARG A 158 -4.10 10.99 11.52
N ALA A 159 -3.63 10.15 10.60
CA ALA A 159 -4.04 10.20 9.20
C ALA A 159 -5.56 9.98 9.03
N ALA A 160 -6.12 9.00 9.73
CA ALA A 160 -7.55 8.69 9.70
C ALA A 160 -8.41 9.85 10.20
N GLN A 161 -8.00 10.54 11.26
CA GLN A 161 -8.65 11.78 11.70
C GLN A 161 -8.67 12.83 10.59
N GLY A 162 -7.53 13.00 9.90
CA GLY A 162 -7.42 13.91 8.76
C GLY A 162 -8.38 13.56 7.62
N ILE A 163 -8.33 12.31 7.16
CA ILE A 163 -9.21 11.76 6.10
C ILE A 163 -10.69 11.96 6.48
N ALA A 164 -11.04 11.64 7.73
CA ALA A 164 -12.40 11.75 8.24
C ALA A 164 -12.88 13.21 8.38
N ALA A 165 -11.98 14.14 8.70
CA ALA A 165 -12.29 15.57 8.73
C ALA A 165 -12.48 16.13 7.31
N LEU A 166 -11.63 15.76 6.35
CA LEU A 166 -11.79 16.14 4.95
C LEU A 166 -13.11 15.63 4.35
N ALA A 167 -13.49 14.38 4.62
CA ALA A 167 -14.78 13.83 4.18
C ALA A 167 -15.99 14.59 4.74
N ARG A 168 -15.84 15.24 5.90
CA ARG A 168 -16.85 16.11 6.53
C ARG A 168 -16.64 17.59 6.21
N GLN A 169 -15.85 17.91 5.18
CA GLN A 169 -15.53 19.27 4.73
C GLN A 169 -14.87 20.18 5.79
N ARG A 170 -14.28 19.59 6.83
CA ARG A 170 -13.49 20.32 7.86
C ARG A 170 -12.03 20.44 7.40
N PHE A 171 -11.82 21.19 6.33
CA PHE A 171 -10.54 21.22 5.59
C PHE A 171 -9.33 21.61 6.44
N ALA A 172 -9.43 22.67 7.25
CA ALA A 172 -8.32 23.13 8.08
C ALA A 172 -7.86 22.06 9.09
N GLU A 173 -8.81 21.42 9.77
CA GLU A 173 -8.54 20.32 10.69
C GLU A 173 -7.99 19.09 9.96
N GLY A 174 -8.58 18.76 8.81
CA GLY A 174 -8.18 17.62 8.00
C GLY A 174 -6.74 17.72 7.51
N TYR A 175 -6.36 18.87 6.99
CA TYR A 175 -5.02 19.11 6.50
C TYR A 175 -3.99 19.22 7.62
N ALA A 176 -4.31 19.86 8.74
CA ALA A 176 -3.41 19.89 9.90
C ALA A 176 -3.11 18.47 10.42
N ALA A 177 -4.14 17.60 10.49
CA ALA A 177 -3.94 16.22 10.91
C ALA A 177 -3.12 15.40 9.90
N LEU A 178 -3.28 15.63 8.59
CA LEU A 178 -2.45 14.98 7.58
C LEU A 178 -1.00 15.48 7.63
N ASP A 179 -0.76 16.77 7.81
CA ASP A 179 0.59 17.33 7.97
C ASP A 179 1.34 16.65 9.13
N ASP A 180 0.68 16.43 10.26
CA ASP A 180 1.26 15.71 11.41
C ASP A 180 1.51 14.23 11.13
N ALA A 181 0.71 13.60 10.26
CA ALA A 181 0.77 12.16 10.01
C ALA A 181 1.77 11.76 8.92
N LEU A 182 2.01 12.61 7.93
CA LEU A 182 2.74 12.23 6.71
C LEU A 182 4.23 11.97 6.96
N LEU A 183 4.91 12.78 7.77
CA LEU A 183 6.34 12.56 8.04
C LEU A 183 6.59 11.27 8.84
N PRO A 184 5.86 10.96 9.93
CA PRO A 184 5.98 9.67 10.62
C PRO A 184 5.77 8.44 9.73
N MET A 185 4.95 8.54 8.68
CA MET A 185 4.73 7.43 7.74
C MET A 185 5.98 7.04 6.92
N LEU A 186 6.99 7.90 6.87
CA LEU A 186 8.23 7.62 6.13
C LEU A 186 9.27 6.86 6.97
N ASP A 187 8.98 6.57 8.24
CA ASP A 187 9.85 5.75 9.10
C ASP A 187 9.96 4.32 8.55
N GLU A 188 11.18 3.76 8.58
CA GLU A 188 11.47 2.43 8.02
C GLU A 188 10.67 1.28 8.66
N ARG A 189 10.15 1.50 9.89
CA ARG A 189 9.34 0.52 10.62
C ARG A 189 7.89 0.52 10.18
N VAL A 190 7.43 1.57 9.48
CA VAL A 190 6.07 1.63 8.93
C VAL A 190 6.05 0.78 7.66
N PRO A 191 5.19 -0.25 7.57
CA PRO A 191 5.12 -1.04 6.36
C PRO A 191 4.66 -0.17 5.17
N MET A 192 5.37 -0.29 4.06
CA MET A 192 5.25 0.55 2.86
C MET A 192 3.81 0.65 2.34
N GLU A 193 3.04 -0.43 2.45
CA GLU A 193 1.67 -0.54 1.97
C GLU A 193 0.74 0.48 2.66
N TRP A 194 0.94 0.70 3.96
CA TRP A 194 0.16 1.65 4.75
C TRP A 194 0.62 3.09 4.50
N ALA A 195 1.94 3.31 4.48
CA ALA A 195 2.51 4.63 4.16
C ALA A 195 2.06 5.10 2.77
N ALA A 196 2.13 4.22 1.76
CA ALA A 196 1.73 4.51 0.40
C ALA A 196 0.23 4.86 0.30
N ASP A 197 -0.65 4.15 1.00
CA ASP A 197 -2.09 4.48 0.98
C ASP A 197 -2.39 5.83 1.63
N VAL A 198 -1.79 6.13 2.79
CA VAL A 198 -1.96 7.42 3.48
C VAL A 198 -1.53 8.58 2.59
N TYR A 199 -0.33 8.51 2.03
CA TYR A 199 0.17 9.56 1.16
C TYR A 199 -0.66 9.70 -0.11
N ARG A 200 -1.01 8.58 -0.76
CA ARG A 200 -1.84 8.58 -1.97
C ARG A 200 -3.15 9.33 -1.72
N ARG A 201 -3.83 9.07 -0.60
CA ARG A 201 -5.06 9.77 -0.20
C ARG A 201 -4.83 11.25 0.08
N ALA A 202 -3.74 11.61 0.76
CA ALA A 202 -3.39 13.00 1.02
C ALA A 202 -3.10 13.78 -0.28
N LEU A 203 -2.33 13.19 -1.20
CA LEU A 203 -2.04 13.81 -2.49
C LEU A 203 -3.28 13.93 -3.37
N MET A 204 -4.13 12.90 -3.39
CA MET A 204 -5.41 12.96 -4.09
C MET A 204 -6.31 14.05 -3.51
N SER A 205 -6.41 14.17 -2.19
CA SER A 205 -7.25 15.22 -1.59
C SER A 205 -6.76 16.62 -1.92
N ALA A 206 -5.44 16.85 -1.93
CA ALA A 206 -4.87 18.11 -2.39
C ALA A 206 -5.16 18.37 -3.88
N ALA A 207 -5.03 17.35 -4.73
CA ALA A 207 -5.32 17.46 -6.16
C ALA A 207 -6.80 17.76 -6.44
N ASP A 208 -7.72 17.03 -5.79
CA ASP A 208 -9.18 17.18 -5.95
C ASP A 208 -9.67 18.56 -5.50
N ASN A 209 -8.96 19.19 -4.56
CA ASN A 209 -9.26 20.53 -4.06
C ASN A 209 -8.40 21.63 -4.72
N ALA A 210 -7.62 21.30 -5.74
CA ALA A 210 -6.70 22.22 -6.43
C ALA A 210 -5.72 22.96 -5.48
N ASP A 211 -5.34 22.35 -4.35
CA ASP A 211 -4.34 22.88 -3.42
C ASP A 211 -2.93 22.52 -3.93
N VAL A 212 -2.46 23.31 -4.89
CA VAL A 212 -1.19 23.09 -5.59
C VAL A 212 0.01 23.18 -4.65
N ASP A 213 -0.03 24.05 -3.65
CA ASP A 213 1.08 24.24 -2.72
C ASP A 213 1.25 23.03 -1.80
N ARG A 214 0.14 22.51 -1.28
CA ARG A 214 0.14 21.28 -0.48
C ARG A 214 0.52 20.06 -1.29
N LEU A 215 -0.03 19.94 -2.51
CA LEU A 215 0.36 18.88 -3.42
C LEU A 215 1.86 18.92 -3.72
N ARG A 216 2.43 20.11 -3.95
CA ARG A 216 3.88 20.29 -4.14
C ARG A 216 4.67 19.81 -2.92
N ALA A 217 4.34 20.32 -1.74
CA ALA A 217 5.07 20.02 -0.50
C ALA A 217 5.03 18.52 -0.14
N TRP A 218 3.86 17.91 -0.16
CA TRP A 218 3.68 16.50 0.19
C TRP A 218 4.26 15.55 -0.86
N SER A 219 4.18 15.91 -2.15
CA SER A 219 4.77 15.08 -3.21
C SER A 219 6.30 15.10 -3.19
N GLU A 220 6.92 16.19 -2.72
CA GLU A 220 8.38 16.24 -2.58
C GLU A 220 8.90 15.26 -1.52
N SER A 221 8.25 15.13 -0.36
CA SER A 221 8.63 14.12 0.64
C SER A 221 8.35 12.71 0.14
N ALA A 222 7.22 12.50 -0.53
CA ALA A 222 6.87 11.23 -1.16
C ALA A 222 7.91 10.76 -2.18
N LEU A 223 8.37 11.66 -3.07
CA LEU A 223 9.36 11.33 -4.09
C LEU A 223 10.72 10.96 -3.50
N ARG A 224 11.20 11.72 -2.49
CA ARG A 224 12.47 11.41 -1.81
C ARG A 224 12.43 10.03 -1.16
N TRP A 225 11.32 9.69 -0.52
CA TRP A 225 11.15 8.35 0.08
C TRP A 225 11.04 7.26 -0.98
N ALA A 226 10.30 7.51 -2.07
CA ALA A 226 10.17 6.55 -3.16
C ALA A 226 11.53 6.22 -3.81
N GLU A 227 12.40 7.23 -3.96
CA GLU A 227 13.76 7.07 -4.45
C GLU A 227 14.62 6.26 -3.47
N ALA A 228 14.56 6.57 -2.18
CA ALA A 228 15.32 5.85 -1.14
C ALA A 228 14.89 4.39 -0.96
N THR A 229 13.66 4.04 -1.33
CA THR A 229 13.09 2.69 -1.15
C THR A 229 12.90 1.91 -2.45
N ASP A 230 13.29 2.49 -3.59
CA ASP A 230 13.10 1.96 -4.94
C ASP A 230 11.63 1.57 -5.22
N ALA A 231 10.70 2.42 -4.75
CA ALA A 231 9.27 2.21 -4.86
C ALA A 231 8.72 2.77 -6.18
N VAL A 232 9.07 2.13 -7.30
CA VAL A 232 8.73 2.56 -8.68
C VAL A 232 7.24 2.85 -8.85
N THR A 233 6.39 1.94 -8.36
CA THR A 233 4.93 2.06 -8.41
C THR A 233 4.43 3.35 -7.76
N TYR A 234 4.96 3.63 -6.57
CA TYR A 234 4.54 4.78 -5.79
C TYR A 234 5.05 6.09 -6.40
N ARG A 235 6.29 6.10 -6.90
CA ARG A 235 6.81 7.22 -7.69
C ARG A 235 5.94 7.53 -8.92
N ALA A 236 5.51 6.50 -9.65
CA ALA A 236 4.65 6.69 -10.83
C ALA A 236 3.32 7.36 -10.48
N ILE A 237 2.70 7.01 -9.35
CA ILE A 237 1.48 7.65 -8.85
C ILE A 237 1.73 9.14 -8.59
N VAL A 238 2.80 9.46 -7.87
CA VAL A 238 3.15 10.85 -7.53
C VAL A 238 3.45 11.68 -8.79
N ASP A 239 4.18 11.12 -9.76
CA ASP A 239 4.51 11.80 -11.01
C ASP A 239 3.25 12.14 -11.83
N VAL A 240 2.24 11.25 -11.87
CA VAL A 240 0.96 11.52 -12.54
C VAL A 240 0.19 12.62 -11.82
N LEU A 241 0.04 12.54 -10.49
CA LEU A 241 -0.67 13.54 -9.70
C LEU A 241 -0.06 14.94 -9.85
N ARG A 242 1.28 15.03 -9.78
CA ARG A 242 2.01 16.27 -10.03
C ARG A 242 1.80 16.78 -11.45
N SER A 243 1.86 15.92 -12.46
CA SER A 243 1.66 16.31 -13.86
C SER A 243 0.25 16.83 -14.11
N HIS A 244 -0.75 16.22 -13.47
CA HIS A 244 -2.15 16.65 -13.54
C HIS A 244 -2.33 18.07 -13.00
N ALA A 245 -1.61 18.42 -11.93
CA ALA A 245 -1.60 19.75 -11.34
C ALA A 245 -0.59 20.74 -11.97
N GLY A 246 0.06 20.37 -13.09
CA GLY A 246 1.05 21.25 -13.74
C GLY A 246 2.40 21.37 -13.02
N LEU A 247 2.70 20.47 -12.08
CA LEU A 247 3.95 20.41 -11.29
C LEU A 247 4.94 19.35 -11.78
N GLY A 248 4.55 18.53 -12.75
CA GLY A 248 5.24 17.32 -13.18
C GLY A 248 6.07 17.47 -14.48
N PRO A 249 6.84 16.43 -14.86
CA PRO A 249 7.74 16.46 -16.01
C PRO A 249 7.02 16.48 -17.37
N ALA A 250 7.80 16.70 -18.45
CA ALA A 250 7.29 16.69 -19.82
C ALA A 250 6.50 15.41 -20.17
N ARG A 251 5.37 15.59 -20.88
CA ARG A 251 4.37 14.56 -21.21
C ARG A 251 4.91 13.26 -21.84
N GLY A 252 6.07 13.31 -22.51
CA GLY A 252 6.70 12.13 -23.13
C GLY A 252 7.01 10.99 -22.14
N ARG A 253 7.35 11.31 -20.89
CA ARG A 253 7.63 10.31 -19.83
C ARG A 253 6.37 9.67 -19.24
N LEU A 254 5.18 10.27 -19.45
CA LEU A 254 3.93 9.77 -18.87
C LEU A 254 3.40 8.52 -19.57
N GLY A 255 3.69 8.35 -20.87
CA GLY A 255 3.28 7.15 -21.62
C GLY A 255 3.86 5.86 -21.06
N GLU A 256 5.09 5.91 -20.52
CA GLU A 256 5.79 4.78 -19.91
C GLU A 256 5.14 4.35 -18.58
N LEU A 257 4.47 5.27 -17.88
CA LEU A 257 3.83 5.01 -16.59
C LEU A 257 2.49 4.26 -16.72
N ARG A 258 1.90 4.27 -17.92
CA ARG A 258 0.53 3.77 -18.14
C ARG A 258 0.33 2.33 -17.67
N ARG A 259 1.29 1.46 -17.97
CA ARG A 259 1.23 0.06 -17.53
C ARG A 259 1.27 -0.05 -16.01
N VAL A 260 2.21 0.64 -15.37
CA VAL A 260 2.42 0.56 -13.91
C VAL A 260 1.20 1.10 -13.17
N VAL A 261 0.72 2.28 -13.54
CA VAL A 261 -0.41 2.96 -12.87
C VAL A 261 -1.71 2.18 -13.03
N ALA A 262 -2.01 1.68 -14.24
CA ALA A 262 -3.24 0.91 -14.50
C ALA A 262 -3.34 -0.39 -13.71
N GLU A 263 -2.22 -0.91 -13.22
CA GLU A 263 -2.20 -2.12 -12.38
C GLU A 263 -2.43 -1.82 -10.89
N VAL A 264 -2.42 -0.56 -10.44
CA VAL A 264 -2.34 -0.22 -9.01
C VAL A 264 -3.34 0.81 -8.51
N ASP A 265 -3.70 1.81 -9.33
CA ASP A 265 -4.66 2.85 -8.92
C ASP A 265 -5.53 3.30 -10.10
N ALA A 266 -6.84 3.12 -9.97
CA ALA A 266 -7.80 3.40 -11.03
C ALA A 266 -8.05 4.91 -11.23
N ALA A 267 -8.04 5.69 -10.15
CA ALA A 267 -8.27 7.13 -10.22
C ALA A 267 -7.08 7.80 -10.92
N VAL A 268 -5.86 7.45 -10.49
CA VAL A 268 -4.62 7.97 -11.08
C VAL A 268 -4.47 7.51 -12.54
N ALA A 269 -4.90 6.29 -12.88
CA ALA A 269 -4.94 5.84 -14.28
C ALA A 269 -5.86 6.71 -15.14
N GLY A 270 -7.04 7.08 -14.63
CA GLY A 270 -7.95 8.01 -15.31
C GLY A 270 -7.32 9.39 -15.53
N LEU A 271 -6.66 9.95 -14.50
CA LEU A 271 -5.95 11.23 -14.62
C LEU A 271 -4.83 11.18 -15.67
N LEU A 272 -4.13 10.06 -15.76
CA LEU A 272 -3.10 9.84 -16.78
C LEU A 272 -3.69 9.76 -18.19
N ASP A 273 -4.79 9.04 -18.37
CA ASP A 273 -5.48 8.95 -19.66
C ASP A 273 -5.97 10.33 -20.12
N ASP A 274 -6.52 11.15 -19.21
CA ASP A 274 -6.92 12.53 -19.48
C ASP A 274 -5.74 13.41 -19.92
N LEU A 275 -4.58 13.28 -19.25
CA LEU A 275 -3.37 14.03 -19.60
C LEU A 275 -2.85 13.69 -21.00
N LEU A 276 -2.96 12.41 -21.38
CA LEU A 276 -2.53 11.92 -22.70
C LEU A 276 -3.52 12.30 -23.81
N ALA A 277 -4.80 12.44 -23.50
CA ALA A 277 -5.86 12.79 -24.45
C ALA A 277 -5.89 14.27 -24.86
N ARG A 278 -5.46 15.20 -23.99
CA ARG A 278 -5.45 16.66 -24.24
C ARG A 278 -4.37 17.15 -25.23
N ARG A 279 -4.30 16.53 -26.42
CA ARG A 279 -3.40 16.92 -27.53
C ARG A 279 -3.72 18.30 -28.06
#